data_AF-A0A9W6DV26-F1
#
_entry.id   AF-A0A9W6DV26-F1
#
_cell.length_a   1.000
_cell.length_b   1.000
_cell.length_c   1.000
_cell.angle_alpha   90.00
_cell.angle_beta   90.00
_cell.angle_gamma   90.00
#
_symmetry.space_group_name_H-M   'P 1'
#
loop_
_entity.id
_entity.type
_entity.pdbx_description
1 polymer ?
#
loop_
_entity_poly.entity_id
_entity_poly.type
_entity_poly.pdbx_seq_one_letter_code
_entity_poly.pdbx_strand_id
1 'polypeptide(L)'
;MVEFYSYTSHIKVVDVHGMGIPNLQVSLSSSSPISVNINEVYSVLRPDETFHTSTNSSGAITIIEETQTLAGTTINVTVRANGQEMIQIIDPHENACQRLSTIESYDGLRAAT
;
A
#
# COMPACT_ATOMS: atom_id res chain seq x y z
N MET A 1 -0.70 -0.50 27.73
CA MET A 1 -1.20 -0.41 26.35
C MET A 1 0.04 -0.32 25.47
N VAL A 2 0.19 -1.22 24.51
CA VAL A 2 1.31 -1.21 23.55
C VAL A 2 0.75 -0.63 22.26
N GLU A 3 1.29 0.49 21.81
CA GLU A 3 0.96 1.11 20.53
C GLU A 3 1.88 0.54 19.48
N PHE A 4 1.30 -0.06 18.43
CA PHE A 4 2.02 -0.54 17.27
C PHE A 4 1.80 0.44 16.13
N TYR A 5 2.86 0.78 15.41
CA TYR A 5 2.74 1.64 14.24
C TYR A 5 2.15 0.82 13.09
N SER A 6 1.37 1.46 12.24
CA SER A 6 0.87 0.82 11.04
C SER A 6 0.84 1.78 9.87
N TYR A 7 1.11 1.24 8.69
CA TYR A 7 0.87 1.92 7.43
C TYR A 7 -0.41 1.36 6.83
N THR A 8 -1.33 2.25 6.45
CA THR A 8 -2.55 1.86 5.74
C THR A 8 -2.49 2.36 4.31
N SER A 9 -2.42 1.43 3.37
CA SER A 9 -2.43 1.69 1.95
C SER A 9 -3.82 1.42 1.36
N HIS A 10 -4.31 2.36 0.55
CA HIS A 10 -5.59 2.24 -0.14
C HIS A 10 -5.35 2.20 -1.64
N ILE A 11 -5.69 1.08 -2.26
CA ILE A 11 -5.62 0.88 -3.70
C ILE A 11 -7.03 0.98 -4.24
N LYS A 12 -7.26 1.88 -5.19
CA LYS A 12 -8.54 1.99 -5.90
C LYS A 12 -8.32 1.70 -7.37
N VAL A 13 -9.00 0.68 -7.89
CA VAL A 13 -9.00 0.37 -9.32
C VAL A 13 -10.30 0.88 -9.91
N VAL A 14 -10.18 1.77 -10.90
CA VAL A 14 -11.32 2.43 -11.54
C VAL A 14 -11.33 2.19 -13.04
N ASP A 15 -12.53 2.24 -13.63
CA ASP A 15 -12.71 2.27 -15.06
C ASP A 15 -12.45 3.67 -15.67
N VAL A 16 -12.66 3.80 -16.97
CA VAL A 16 -12.50 5.06 -17.72
C VAL A 16 -13.46 6.18 -17.28
N HIS A 17 -14.52 5.84 -16.53
CA HIS A 17 -15.50 6.77 -15.98
C HIS A 17 -15.23 7.08 -14.49
N GLY A 18 -14.14 6.55 -13.92
CA GLY A 18 -13.79 6.73 -12.51
C GLY A 18 -14.60 5.85 -11.55
N MET A 19 -15.41 4.92 -12.06
CA MET A 19 -16.15 3.98 -11.22
C MET A 19 -15.27 2.83 -10.79
N GLY A 20 -15.35 2.45 -9.51
CA GLY A 20 -14.59 1.32 -8.99
C GLY A 20 -14.98 0.01 -9.64
N ILE A 21 -14.00 -0.82 -10.00
CA ILE A 21 -14.23 -2.13 -10.62
C ILE A 21 -14.26 -3.20 -9.53
N PRO A 22 -15.43 -3.76 -9.16
CA PRO A 22 -15.52 -4.74 -8.08
C PRO A 22 -15.04 -6.13 -8.53
N ASN A 23 -14.60 -6.94 -7.56
CA ASN A 23 -14.18 -8.34 -7.77
C ASN A 23 -13.07 -8.53 -8.82
N LEU A 24 -12.29 -7.48 -9.09
CA LEU A 24 -11.18 -7.55 -10.02
C LEU A 24 -9.98 -8.19 -9.32
N GLN A 25 -9.38 -9.19 -9.95
CA GLN A 25 -8.20 -9.86 -9.41
C GLN A 25 -6.99 -8.92 -9.39
N VAL A 26 -6.31 -8.90 -8.25
CA VAL A 26 -5.07 -8.16 -8.02
C VAL A 26 -4.02 -9.10 -7.44
N SER A 27 -2.81 -8.99 -7.97
CA SER A 27 -1.62 -9.69 -7.50
C SER A 27 -0.78 -8.74 -6.66
N LEU A 28 -0.32 -9.23 -5.50
CA LEU A 28 0.47 -8.48 -4.54
C LEU A 28 1.77 -9.23 -4.23
N SER A 29 2.87 -8.51 -4.10
CA SER A 29 4.11 -8.99 -3.49
C SER A 29 4.78 -7.85 -2.73
N SER A 30 5.82 -8.13 -1.95
CA SER A 30 6.51 -7.12 -1.14
C SER A 30 8.03 -7.19 -1.31
N SER A 31 8.77 -6.11 -1.10
CA SER A 31 10.24 -6.14 -1.21
C SER A 31 10.97 -6.88 -0.09
N SER A 32 10.28 -7.15 1.02
CA SER A 32 10.72 -8.04 2.11
C SER A 32 9.52 -8.77 2.73
N PRO A 33 9.73 -9.90 3.44
CA PRO A 33 8.66 -10.60 4.13
C PRO A 33 7.93 -9.69 5.12
N ILE A 34 6.61 -9.60 5.01
CA ILE A 34 5.81 -8.74 5.90
C ILE A 34 4.42 -9.28 6.18
N SER A 35 4.00 -9.15 7.44
CA SER A 35 2.64 -9.47 7.91
C SER A 35 1.71 -8.30 7.63
N VAL A 36 0.61 -8.57 6.94
CA VAL A 36 -0.39 -7.58 6.55
C VAL A 36 -1.80 -8.10 6.75
N ASN A 37 -2.75 -7.18 6.94
CA ASN A 37 -4.16 -7.43 6.75
C ASN A 37 -4.57 -6.86 5.38
N ILE A 38 -5.06 -7.71 4.49
CA ILE A 38 -5.53 -7.34 3.15
C ILE A 38 -7.04 -7.62 3.10
N ASN A 39 -7.86 -6.56 3.04
CA ASN A 39 -9.32 -6.68 3.05
C ASN A 39 -9.83 -7.65 4.15
N GLU A 40 -9.40 -7.47 5.39
CA GLU A 40 -9.75 -8.29 6.56
C GLU A 40 -9.09 -9.69 6.61
N VAL A 41 -8.26 -10.05 5.63
CA VAL A 41 -7.53 -11.33 5.61
C VAL A 41 -6.08 -11.10 6.02
N TYR A 42 -5.66 -11.76 7.11
CA TYR A 42 -4.26 -11.74 7.54
C TYR A 42 -3.41 -12.64 6.66
N SER A 43 -2.31 -12.11 6.14
CA SER A 43 -1.42 -12.81 5.21
C SER A 43 0.02 -12.32 5.35
N VAL A 44 0.95 -13.10 4.82
CA VAL A 44 2.36 -12.70 4.71
C VAL A 44 2.66 -12.48 3.24
N LEU A 45 3.10 -11.27 2.88
CA LEU A 45 3.65 -10.98 1.56
C LEU A 45 5.16 -11.25 1.56
N ARG A 46 5.70 -11.70 0.42
CA ARG A 46 7.13 -11.96 0.22
C ARG A 46 7.57 -11.50 -1.19
N PRO A 47 8.88 -11.31 -1.43
CA PRO A 47 9.39 -10.88 -2.74
C PRO A 47 9.21 -11.89 -3.88
N ASP A 48 9.27 -13.16 -3.54
CA ASP A 48 9.28 -14.30 -4.45
C ASP A 48 7.92 -15.02 -4.53
N GLU A 49 6.92 -14.54 -3.79
CA GLU A 49 5.57 -15.10 -3.78
C GLU A 49 4.55 -14.07 -4.27
N THR A 50 3.67 -14.51 -5.15
CA THR A 50 2.52 -13.70 -5.57
C THR A 50 1.31 -14.08 -4.72
N PHE A 51 0.81 -13.13 -3.93
CA PHE A 51 -0.46 -13.24 -3.25
C PHE A 51 -1.57 -12.74 -4.18
N HIS A 52 -2.65 -13.50 -4.30
CA HIS A 52 -3.80 -13.13 -5.11
C HIS A 52 -4.96 -12.71 -4.21
N THR A 53 -5.53 -11.53 -4.49
CA THR A 53 -6.75 -11.03 -3.86
C THR A 53 -7.66 -10.42 -4.92
N SER A 54 -8.81 -9.89 -4.50
CA SER A 54 -9.72 -9.15 -5.37
C SER A 54 -10.15 -7.83 -4.74
N THR A 55 -10.45 -6.85 -5.59
CA THR A 55 -11.09 -5.60 -5.15
C THR A 55 -12.46 -5.88 -4.52
N ASN A 56 -12.80 -5.11 -3.49
CA ASN A 56 -14.10 -5.18 -2.82
C ASN A 56 -15.22 -4.58 -3.70
N SER A 57 -16.43 -4.46 -3.14
CA SER A 57 -17.61 -3.94 -3.85
C SER A 57 -17.47 -2.49 -4.35
N SER A 58 -16.55 -1.70 -3.80
CA SER A 58 -16.26 -0.33 -4.25
C SER A 58 -15.05 -0.25 -5.19
N GLY A 59 -14.47 -1.37 -5.59
CA GLY A 59 -13.29 -1.43 -6.44
C GLY A 59 -11.98 -1.13 -5.71
N ALA A 60 -11.94 -1.35 -4.39
CA ALA A 60 -10.78 -1.03 -3.56
C ALA A 60 -10.13 -2.25 -2.90
N ILE A 61 -8.86 -2.10 -2.56
CA ILE A 61 -8.11 -2.97 -1.65
C ILE A 61 -7.52 -2.10 -0.56
N THR A 62 -7.77 -2.47 0.70
CA THR A 62 -7.11 -1.89 1.86
C THR A 62 -6.04 -2.85 2.34
N ILE A 63 -4.81 -2.36 2.49
CA ILE A 63 -3.70 -3.11 3.05
C ILE A 63 -3.24 -2.39 4.30
N ILE A 64 -3.33 -3.07 5.45
CA ILE A 64 -2.80 -2.59 6.71
C ILE A 64 -1.54 -3.39 7.01
N GLU A 65 -0.42 -2.70 7.00
CA GLU A 65 0.88 -3.20 7.41
C GLU A 65 1.08 -2.90 8.89
N GLU A 66 1.15 -3.95 9.72
CA GLU A 66 1.61 -3.77 11.09
C GLU A 66 3.13 -3.70 11.08
N THR A 67 3.69 -2.67 11.69
CA THR A 67 5.13 -2.51 11.82
C THR A 67 5.49 -2.09 13.24
N GLN A 68 6.52 -2.74 13.77
CA GLN A 68 7.11 -2.37 15.06
C GLN A 68 8.19 -1.29 14.90
N THR A 69 8.38 -0.78 13.69
CA THR A 69 9.42 0.20 13.36
C THR A 69 8.89 1.26 12.41
N LEU A 70 9.67 2.32 12.19
CA LEU A 70 9.39 3.30 11.14
C LEU A 70 9.62 2.72 9.74
N ALA A 71 10.38 1.62 9.61
CA ALA A 71 10.59 0.95 8.34
C ALA A 71 9.32 0.19 7.95
N GLY A 72 8.69 0.66 6.87
CA GLY A 72 7.67 -0.04 6.13
C GLY A 72 8.27 -0.75 4.92
N THR A 73 7.50 -1.63 4.29
CA THR A 73 7.93 -2.39 3.11
C THR A 73 7.22 -1.91 1.85
N THR A 74 7.93 -1.82 0.73
CA THR A 74 7.28 -1.49 -0.55
C THR A 74 6.41 -2.65 -1.02
N ILE A 75 5.18 -2.36 -1.44
CA ILE A 75 4.24 -3.34 -1.97
C ILE A 75 4.15 -3.18 -3.48
N ASN A 76 4.41 -4.27 -4.21
CA ASN A 76 4.18 -4.34 -5.65
C ASN A 76 2.75 -4.78 -5.90
N VAL A 77 2.04 -4.04 -6.75
CA VAL A 77 0.65 -4.28 -7.11
C VAL A 77 0.57 -4.50 -8.60
N THR A 78 0.05 -5.65 -9.00
CA THR A 78 -0.18 -5.98 -10.40
C THR A 78 -1.66 -6.22 -10.64
N VAL A 79 -2.24 -5.48 -11.58
CA VAL A 79 -3.63 -5.62 -12.00
C VAL A 79 -3.66 -6.03 -13.46
N ARG A 80 -4.42 -7.08 -13.79
CA ARG A 80 -4.63 -7.51 -15.18
C ARG A 80 -6.09 -7.33 -15.55
N ALA A 81 -6.35 -6.50 -16.56
CA ALA A 81 -7.69 -6.24 -17.06
C ALA A 81 -7.66 -6.05 -18.58
N ASN A 82 -8.61 -6.63 -19.31
CA ASN A 82 -8.76 -6.48 -20.76
C ASN A 82 -7.48 -6.78 -21.57
N GLY A 83 -6.67 -7.75 -21.12
CA GLY A 83 -5.40 -8.10 -21.77
C GLY A 83 -4.25 -7.10 -21.53
N GLN A 84 -4.46 -6.08 -20.70
CA GLN A 84 -3.42 -5.16 -20.25
C GLN A 84 -2.98 -5.50 -18.83
N GLU A 85 -1.70 -5.27 -18.56
CA GLU A 85 -1.10 -5.39 -17.23
C GLU A 85 -0.67 -4.00 -16.76
N MET A 86 -1.10 -3.65 -15.54
CA MET A 86 -0.71 -2.43 -14.85
C MET A 86 0.08 -2.82 -13.62
N ILE A 87 1.25 -2.21 -13.44
CA ILE A 87 2.12 -2.45 -12.28
C ILE A 87 2.29 -1.12 -11.56
N GLN A 88 2.04 -1.13 -10.25
CA GLN A 88 2.26 0.01 -9.36
C GLN A 88 3.08 -0.44 -8.16
N ILE A 89 4.02 0.38 -7.73
CA ILE A 89 4.75 0.19 -6.48
C ILE A 89 4.19 1.18 -5.47
N ILE A 90 3.86 0.69 -4.28
CA ILE A 90 3.44 1.50 -3.14
C ILE A 90 4.58 1.53 -2.16
N ASP A 91 5.13 2.71 -1.93
CA ASP A 91 6.09 2.95 -0.86
C ASP A 91 5.38 3.67 0.30
N PRO A 92 5.20 3.03 1.46
CA PRO A 92 4.55 3.64 2.61
C PRO A 92 5.29 4.87 3.13
N HIS A 93 6.59 5.02 2.83
CA HIS A 93 7.39 6.17 3.24
C HIS A 93 7.24 7.38 2.33
N GLU A 94 6.74 7.21 1.11
CA GLU A 94 6.82 8.24 0.07
C GLU A 94 6.23 9.58 0.54
N ASN A 95 5.05 9.56 1.15
CA ASN A 95 4.40 10.76 1.68
C ASN A 95 5.21 11.43 2.81
N ALA A 96 5.83 10.64 3.69
CA ALA A 96 6.66 11.15 4.77
C ALA A 96 7.94 11.78 4.22
N CYS A 97 8.62 11.08 3.29
CA CYS A 97 9.80 11.58 2.60
C CYS A 97 9.51 12.87 1.83
N GLN A 98 8.41 12.93 1.08
CA GLN A 98 7.99 14.14 0.35
C GLN A 98 7.70 15.31 1.29
N ARG A 99 7.08 15.08 2.45
CA ARG A 99 6.86 16.13 3.45
C ARG A 99 8.18 16.62 4.04
N LEU A 100 9.03 15.70 4.46
CA LEU A 100 10.32 16.03 5.06
C LEU A 100 11.25 16.75 4.06
N SER A 101 11.17 16.44 2.77
CA SER A 101 11.97 17.13 1.74
C SER A 101 11.58 18.60 1.54
N THR A 102 10.43 19.04 2.03
CA THR A 102 10.03 20.47 2.02
C THR A 102 10.61 21.28 3.18
N ILE A 103 11.28 20.63 4.14
CA ILE A 103 11.87 21.31 5.29
C ILE A 103 13.24 21.83 4.90
N GLU A 104 13.33 23.14 4.63
CA GLU A 104 14.56 23.79 4.16
C GLU A 104 15.26 24.65 5.25
N SER A 105 14.71 24.69 6.47
CA SER A 105 15.24 25.55 7.54
C SER A 105 15.06 24.97 8.94
N TYR A 106 15.85 25.48 9.89
CA TYR A 106 15.74 25.14 11.32
C TYR A 106 14.33 25.44 11.88
N ASP A 107 13.76 26.60 11.55
CA ASP A 107 12.40 26.96 11.99
C ASP A 107 11.36 26.02 11.38
N GLY A 108 11.53 25.61 10.11
CA GLY A 108 10.69 24.60 9.48
C GLY A 108 10.77 23.24 10.18
N LEU A 109 11.95 22.83 10.64
CA LEU A 109 12.13 21.58 11.39
C LEU A 109 11.42 21.63 12.74
N ARG A 110 11.52 22.76 13.45
CA ARG A 110 10.88 22.95 14.77
C ARG A 110 9.34 22.96 14.69
N ALA A 111 8.78 23.38 13.56
CA ALA A 111 7.33 23.39 13.33
C ALA A 111 6.76 22.01 12.91
N ALA A 112 7.62 21.04 12.57
CA ALA A 112 7.24 19.72 12.07
C ALA A 112 7.22 18.61 13.15
N THR A 113 7.51 18.97 14.41
CA THR A 113 7.53 18.07 15.59
C THR A 113 6.25 18.22 16.40
#